data_AF-A0A2V8CBM1-F1
#
_entry.id   AF-A0A2V8CBM1-F1
#
_cell.length_a   1.000
_cell.length_b   1.000
_cell.length_c   1.000
_cell.angle_alpha   90.00
_cell.angle_beta   90.00
_cell.angle_gamma   90.00
#
_symmetry.space_group_name_H-M   'P 1'
#
loop_
_entity.id
_entity.type
_entity.pdbx_description
1 polymer ?
#
loop_
_entity_poly.entity_id
_entity_poly.type
_entity_poly.pdbx_seq_one_letter_code
_entity_poly.pdbx_strand_id
1 'polypeptide(L)'
;MKICAVQGYSQMNKQHLLPALCKALGIDTREHHDVVGIDKGAIKAKMRELKKKRDTAIEAHDHDALKSVRRHMHSLNRQIRAHVAP
;
A
#
# COMPACT_ATOMS: atom_id res chain seq x y z
N MET A 1 3.45 23.69 -26.98
CA MET A 1 3.15 22.28 -26.70
C MET A 1 3.62 21.42 -27.87
N LYS A 2 4.71 20.65 -27.71
CA LYS A 2 5.21 19.73 -28.74
C LYS A 2 4.54 18.35 -28.52
N ILE A 3 3.57 18.00 -29.34
CA ILE A 3 2.91 16.68 -29.39
C ILE A 3 3.86 15.58 -29.96
N CYS A 4 5.04 15.95 -30.46
CA CYS A 4 6.00 15.04 -31.09
C CYS A 4 6.72 14.03 -30.16
N ALA A 5 6.39 13.95 -28.87
CA ALA A 5 7.11 13.08 -27.94
C ALA A 5 6.80 11.57 -28.12
N VAL A 6 5.71 11.23 -28.83
CA VAL A 6 5.21 9.85 -28.92
C VAL A 6 4.77 9.53 -30.36
N GLN A 7 5.70 9.62 -31.32
CA GLN A 7 5.48 9.11 -32.68
C GLN A 7 5.88 7.62 -32.73
N GLY A 8 4.97 6.74 -33.16
CA GLY A 8 5.23 5.28 -33.28
C GLY A 8 4.84 4.40 -32.09
N TYR A 9 3.92 4.86 -31.22
CA TYR A 9 3.53 4.15 -29.99
C TYR A 9 2.90 2.76 -30.17
N SER A 10 2.43 2.41 -31.37
CA SER A 10 1.84 1.10 -31.64
C SER A 10 2.85 -0.05 -31.56
N GLN A 11 4.15 0.24 -31.67
CA GLN A 11 5.23 -0.75 -31.60
C GLN A 11 6.10 -0.62 -30.34
N MET A 12 5.84 0.38 -29.47
CA MET A 12 6.69 0.66 -28.32
C MET A 12 6.27 -0.16 -27.09
N ASN A 13 7.24 -0.80 -26.43
CA ASN A 13 7.00 -1.56 -25.22
C ASN A 13 6.48 -0.66 -24.07
N LYS A 14 5.58 -1.23 -23.25
CA LYS A 14 4.91 -0.53 -22.13
C LYS A 14 5.90 0.19 -21.20
N GLN A 15 7.09 -0.37 -21.01
CA GLN A 15 8.15 0.19 -20.16
C GLN A 15 8.71 1.53 -20.67
N HIS A 16 8.72 1.75 -21.99
CA HIS A 16 9.23 2.99 -22.59
C HIS A 16 8.10 3.98 -22.92
N LEU A 17 6.89 3.47 -23.16
CA LEU A 17 5.72 4.28 -23.46
C LEU A 17 5.24 5.11 -22.27
N LEU A 18 5.19 4.51 -21.08
CA LEU A 18 4.67 5.20 -19.90
C LEU A 18 5.53 6.41 -19.48
N PRO A 19 6.87 6.32 -19.38
CA PRO A 19 7.69 7.49 -19.04
C PRO A 19 7.63 8.59 -20.10
N ALA A 20 7.60 8.22 -21.39
CA ALA A 20 7.51 9.17 -22.49
C ALA A 20 6.18 9.95 -22.47
N LEU A 21 5.07 9.26 -22.19
CA LEU A 21 3.75 9.88 -22.03
C LEU A 21 3.69 10.78 -20.80
N CYS A 22 4.20 10.32 -19.64
CA CYS A 22 4.22 11.14 -18.42
C CYS A 22 5.02 12.44 -18.64
N LYS A 23 6.20 12.35 -19.28
CA LYS A 23 7.02 13.51 -19.64
C LYS A 23 6.33 14.45 -20.65
N ALA A 24 5.63 13.90 -21.64
CA ALA A 24 4.92 14.68 -22.64
C ALA A 24 3.70 15.43 -22.07
N LEU A 25 3.02 14.81 -21.11
CA LEU A 25 1.82 15.35 -20.46
C LEU A 25 2.15 16.23 -19.24
N GLY A 26 3.43 16.38 -18.87
CA GLY A 26 3.84 17.13 -17.68
C GLY A 26 3.38 16.47 -16.38
N ILE A 27 3.08 15.17 -16.42
CA ILE A 27 2.75 14.37 -15.25
C ILE A 27 4.08 14.01 -14.62
N ASP A 28 4.38 14.65 -13.49
CA ASP A 28 5.50 14.24 -12.66
C ASP A 28 5.31 12.76 -12.33
N THR A 29 6.21 11.92 -12.82
CA THR A 29 6.32 10.53 -12.39
C THR A 29 6.83 10.57 -10.96
N ARG A 30 5.98 11.06 -10.04
CA ARG A 30 6.22 11.00 -8.61
C ARG A 30 6.70 9.59 -8.37
N GLU A 31 7.96 9.50 -7.95
CA GLU A 31 8.60 8.25 -7.62
C GLU A 31 7.56 7.40 -6.91
N HIS A 32 7.41 6.16 -7.35
CA HIS A 32 6.71 5.17 -6.55
C HIS A 32 7.20 5.39 -5.14
N HIS A 33 6.31 5.85 -4.24
CA HIS A 33 6.65 6.07 -2.83
C HIS A 33 7.13 4.73 -2.32
N ASP A 34 8.42 4.46 -2.47
CA ASP A 34 9.14 3.46 -1.75
C ASP A 34 8.94 3.93 -0.33
N VAL A 35 8.12 3.19 0.40
CA VAL A 35 7.82 3.50 1.78
C VAL A 35 9.09 3.16 2.56
N VAL A 36 10.05 4.08 2.49
CA VAL A 36 11.28 4.03 3.26
C VAL A 36 10.88 4.29 4.70
N GLY A 37 10.91 3.26 5.54
CA GLY A 37 10.73 3.40 6.99
C GLY A 37 9.75 2.42 7.63
N ILE A 38 8.91 1.71 6.88
CA ILE A 38 8.04 0.66 7.44
C ILE A 38 8.11 -0.63 6.64
N ASP A 39 8.47 -1.71 7.34
CA ASP A 39 8.28 -3.07 6.84
C ASP A 39 6.78 -3.44 6.87
N LYS A 40 6.09 -3.07 5.78
CA LYS A 40 4.69 -3.40 5.55
C LYS A 40 4.48 -4.92 5.55
N GLY A 41 5.48 -5.71 5.19
CA GLY A 41 5.44 -7.17 5.20
C GLY A 41 5.30 -7.71 6.62
N ALA A 42 6.19 -7.29 7.52
CA ALA A 42 6.16 -7.66 8.93
C ALA A 42 4.85 -7.23 9.63
N ILE A 43 4.36 -6.02 9.37
CA ILE A 43 3.08 -5.56 9.96
C ILE A 43 1.91 -6.40 9.43
N LYS A 44 1.88 -6.70 8.12
CA LYS A 44 0.83 -7.57 7.54
C LYS A 44 0.89 -9.00 8.09
N ALA A 45 2.08 -9.53 8.37
CA ALA A 45 2.24 -10.84 9.01
C ALA A 45 1.63 -10.85 10.43
N LYS A 46 2.00 -9.87 11.27
CA LYS A 46 1.42 -9.69 12.61
C LYS A 46 -0.11 -9.52 12.57
N MET A 47 -0.62 -8.79 11.57
CA MET A 47 -2.07 -8.63 11.36
C MET A 47 -2.78 -9.95 11.04
N ARG A 48 -2.15 -10.88 10.32
CA ARG A 48 -2.73 -12.21 10.06
C ARG A 48 -2.81 -13.05 11.34
N GLU A 49 -1.79 -13.00 12.19
CA GLU A 49 -1.80 -13.69 13.49
C GLU A 49 -2.87 -13.13 14.43
N LEU A 50 -3.00 -11.81 14.52
CA LEU A 50 -4.04 -11.16 15.33
C LEU A 50 -5.46 -11.51 14.86
N LYS A 51 -5.68 -11.70 13.55
CA LYS A 51 -6.97 -12.19 13.04
C LYS A 51 -7.29 -13.59 13.53
N LYS A 52 -6.32 -14.51 13.53
CA LYS A 52 -6.51 -15.85 14.10
C LYS A 52 -6.88 -15.78 15.59
N LYS A 53 -6.15 -14.96 16.36
CA LYS A 53 -6.43 -14.76 17.80
C LYS A 53 -7.81 -14.13 18.06
N ARG A 54 -8.27 -13.26 17.16
CA ARG A 54 -9.62 -12.70 17.20
C ARG A 54 -10.65 -13.81 17.00
N ASP A 55 -10.46 -14.67 16.01
CA ASP A 55 -11.41 -15.72 15.68
C ASP A 55 -11.53 -16.72 16.83
N THR A 56 -10.40 -17.12 17.43
CA THR A 56 -10.41 -17.96 18.64
C THR A 56 -11.07 -17.28 19.84
N ALA A 57 -10.89 -15.97 20.02
CA ALA A 57 -11.55 -15.22 21.10
C ALA A 57 -13.07 -15.07 20.88
N ILE A 58 -13.52 -15.02 19.62
CA ILE A 58 -14.94 -15.01 19.27
C ILE A 58 -15.56 -16.37 19.61
N GLU A 59 -14.90 -17.46 19.23
CA GLU A 59 -15.34 -18.83 19.56
C GLU A 59 -15.38 -19.09 21.07
N ALA A 60 -14.38 -18.60 21.80
CA ALA A 60 -14.32 -18.71 23.26
C ALA A 60 -15.26 -17.75 24.00
N HIS A 61 -15.97 -16.85 23.29
CA HIS A 61 -16.77 -15.77 23.88
C HIS A 61 -16.02 -14.89 24.89
N ASP A 62 -14.70 -14.78 24.74
CA ASP A 62 -13.86 -13.95 25.62
C ASP A 62 -13.88 -12.49 25.12
N HIS A 63 -14.75 -11.69 25.72
CA HIS A 63 -14.93 -10.29 25.39
C HIS A 63 -13.71 -9.42 25.69
N ASP A 64 -12.93 -9.74 26.72
CA ASP A 64 -11.76 -8.95 27.11
C ASP A 64 -10.59 -9.21 26.17
N ALA A 65 -10.33 -10.47 25.83
CA ALA A 65 -9.35 -10.83 24.82
C ALA A 65 -9.73 -10.26 23.45
N LEU A 66 -11.00 -10.34 23.07
CA LEU A 66 -11.49 -9.78 21.81
C LEU A 66 -11.27 -8.26 21.72
N LYS A 67 -11.52 -7.53 22.81
CA LYS A 67 -11.29 -6.08 22.90
C LYS A 67 -9.81 -5.73 22.77
N SER A 68 -8.94 -6.48 23.44
CA SER A 68 -7.48 -6.29 23.37
C SER A 68 -6.95 -6.49 21.95
N VAL A 69 -7.36 -7.59 21.30
CA VAL A 69 -6.94 -7.92 19.93
C VAL A 69 -7.42 -6.87 18.93
N ARG A 70 -8.67 -6.40 19.02
CA ARG A 70 -9.20 -5.34 18.15
C ARG A 70 -8.43 -4.03 18.29
N ARG A 71 -8.04 -3.64 19.51
CA ARG A 71 -7.22 -2.44 19.75
C ARG A 71 -5.83 -2.57 19.14
N HIS A 72 -5.20 -3.74 19.29
CA HIS A 72 -3.90 -4.02 18.68
C HIS A 72 -3.96 -3.91 17.15
N MET A 73 -4.97 -4.52 16.53
CA MET A 73 -5.20 -4.41 15.08
C MET A 73 -5.44 -2.95 14.65
N HIS A 74 -6.21 -2.18 15.43
CA HIS A 74 -6.46 -0.77 15.12
C HIS A 74 -5.19 0.09 15.18
N SER A 75 -4.35 -0.13 16.20
CA SER A 75 -3.05 0.57 16.34
C SER A 75 -2.13 0.31 15.14
N LEU A 76 -1.98 -0.96 14.74
CA LEU A 76 -1.15 -1.33 13.58
C LEU A 76 -1.70 -0.74 12.27
N ASN A 77 -3.02 -0.73 12.08
CA ASN A 77 -3.64 -0.07 10.93
C ASN A 77 -3.40 1.45 10.93
N ARG A 78 -3.41 2.09 12.11
CA ARG A 78 -3.09 3.52 12.24
C ARG A 78 -1.64 3.79 11.89
N GLN A 79 -0.70 2.95 12.32
CA GLN A 79 0.71 3.05 11.93
C GLN A 79 0.89 2.96 10.41
N ILE A 80 0.27 1.99 9.75
CA ILE A 80 0.34 1.89 8.28
C ILE A 80 -0.19 3.17 7.62
N ARG A 81 -1.33 3.69 8.08
CA ARG A 81 -1.94 4.89 7.49
C ARG A 81 -1.12 6.15 7.75
N ALA A 82 -0.53 6.30 8.93
CA ALA A 82 0.32 7.44 9.26
C ALA A 82 1.56 7.52 8.35
N HIS A 83 2.12 6.38 7.96
CA HIS A 83 3.28 6.32 7.06
C HIS A 83 2.92 6.20 5.57
N VAL A 84 1.63 6.24 5.23
CA VAL A 84 1.12 6.24 3.84
C VAL A 84 0.48 7.58 3.49
N ALA A 85 0.16 8.43 4.48
CA ALA A 85 -0.35 9.78 4.25
C ALA A 85 0.78 10.69 3.71
N PRO A 86 0.53 11.46 2.64
CA PRO A 86 1.49 12.36 2.01
C PRO A 86 1.81 13.59 2.86
#